data_AF-A0A2A5W9N9-F1
#
_entry.id   AF-A0A2A5W9N9-F1
#
_cell.length_a   1.000
_cell.length_b   1.000
_cell.length_c   1.000
_cell.angle_alpha   90.00
_cell.angle_beta   90.00
_cell.angle_gamma   90.00
#
_symmetry.space_group_name_H-M   'P 1'
#
loop_
_entity.id
_entity.type
_entity.pdbx_description
1 polymer ?
#
loop_
_entity_poly.entity_id
_entity_poly.type
_entity_poly.pdbx_seq_one_letter_code
_entity_poly.pdbx_strand_id
1 'polypeptide(L)'
;MQKRVIIQSLQLLCLTFLMGAAYAQQIDLSNQTWSTEVIRKSGQAVIPLYDGWYPNEDGSKTICFGYFNMNSEQALDIPLGDENYLETDYPGLDLSTANIPTHFDPLPPRYRHVFCAFTVNVPAGFNTNHRITWHLSSNRFSLDVPGKVLPPYVLDEPQSLGRGDLAPLVKLERDEAGSRGRTGVHARKTLNTSVGEAVSLRAWIEHPDEVVWVGWSHHSGSGNVAFDNKEYEIQTNDGLASVQARFTKPGDYVIRMQTIDSIAAFEFYCCHTNAYFNVNVSN
;
A
#
# COMPACT_ATOMS: atom_id res chain seq x y z
N MET A 1 20.72 -13.67 -86.96
CA MET A 1 20.84 -12.18 -86.98
C MET A 1 21.08 -11.69 -85.55
N GLN A 2 21.97 -10.71 -85.40
CA GLN A 2 22.58 -10.11 -84.19
C GLN A 2 21.60 -9.82 -83.03
N LYS A 3 21.98 -9.78 -81.73
CA LYS A 3 23.00 -8.90 -81.08
C LYS A 3 23.45 -9.50 -79.73
N ARG A 4 24.75 -9.75 -79.52
CA ARG A 4 25.70 -9.02 -78.63
C ARG A 4 25.21 -8.72 -77.21
N VAL A 5 25.72 -9.49 -76.23
CA VAL A 5 25.86 -9.10 -74.81
C VAL A 5 27.35 -9.00 -74.51
N ILE A 6 27.80 -7.79 -74.18
CA ILE A 6 29.08 -7.48 -73.54
C ILE A 6 28.73 -6.48 -72.44
N ILE A 7 29.57 -6.42 -71.39
CA ILE A 7 29.64 -5.40 -70.33
C ILE A 7 28.79 -5.86 -69.12
N GLN A 8 29.30 -6.11 -67.91
CA GLN A 8 30.42 -5.52 -67.16
C GLN A 8 30.78 -6.49 -66.02
N SER A 9 32.02 -6.99 -66.00
CA SER A 9 32.65 -7.48 -64.78
C SER A 9 33.34 -6.29 -64.11
N LEU A 10 33.47 -6.33 -62.77
CA LEU A 10 34.30 -5.42 -61.95
C LEU A 10 33.58 -4.25 -61.25
N GLN A 11 32.61 -4.53 -60.38
CA GLN A 11 32.31 -3.70 -59.21
C GLN A 11 31.87 -4.60 -58.03
N LEU A 12 32.84 -5.20 -57.34
CA LEU A 12 32.58 -5.81 -56.03
C LEU A 12 33.85 -5.75 -55.16
N LEU A 13 34.39 -4.54 -55.00
CA LEU A 13 35.58 -4.33 -54.18
C LEU A 13 35.56 -2.93 -53.53
N CYS A 14 34.59 -2.66 -52.65
CA CYS A 14 34.70 -1.52 -51.72
C CYS A 14 33.68 -1.49 -50.57
N LEU A 15 33.44 -2.61 -49.87
CA LEU A 15 32.70 -2.59 -48.60
C LEU A 15 33.22 -3.63 -47.60
N THR A 16 34.55 -3.67 -47.47
CA THR A 16 35.21 -4.31 -46.33
C THR A 16 36.00 -3.23 -45.60
N PHE A 17 35.35 -2.47 -44.72
CA PHE A 17 35.99 -1.86 -43.55
C PHE A 17 34.90 -1.33 -42.62
N LEU A 18 35.02 -1.65 -41.32
CA LEU A 18 34.15 -1.24 -40.21
C LEU A 18 32.86 -2.05 -39.98
N MET A 19 32.97 -3.38 -39.95
CA MET A 19 32.29 -4.10 -38.87
C MET A 19 33.31 -4.33 -37.76
N GLY A 20 33.63 -3.27 -37.02
CA GLY A 20 34.09 -3.48 -35.66
C GLY A 20 33.02 -4.31 -34.99
N ALA A 21 33.37 -5.49 -34.49
CA ALA A 21 32.46 -6.25 -33.64
C ALA A 21 32.11 -5.32 -32.49
N ALA A 22 30.95 -4.68 -32.60
CA ALA A 22 30.28 -4.13 -31.44
C ALA A 22 29.96 -5.37 -30.62
N TYR A 23 30.90 -5.74 -29.75
CA TYR A 23 30.58 -6.48 -28.54
C TYR A 23 29.66 -5.54 -27.76
N ALA A 24 28.39 -5.51 -28.16
CA ALA A 24 27.32 -5.16 -27.26
C ALA A 24 27.61 -5.95 -25.98
N GLN A 25 27.57 -5.27 -24.84
CA GLN A 25 27.91 -5.82 -23.54
C GLN A 25 27.01 -7.02 -23.23
N GLN A 26 27.36 -8.19 -23.74
CA GLN A 26 26.63 -9.42 -23.51
C GLN A 26 27.30 -10.10 -22.33
N ILE A 27 26.63 -10.00 -21.18
CA ILE A 27 27.04 -10.70 -19.97
C ILE A 27 26.91 -12.19 -20.26
N ASP A 28 28.04 -12.90 -20.18
CA ASP A 28 28.09 -14.35 -20.38
C ASP A 28 27.13 -15.04 -19.42
N LEU A 29 26.48 -16.13 -19.85
CA LEU A 29 25.45 -16.82 -19.06
C LEU A 29 25.98 -17.24 -17.68
N SER A 30 27.26 -17.60 -17.59
CA SER A 30 27.94 -17.93 -16.33
C SER A 30 28.12 -16.74 -15.38
N ASN A 31 28.08 -15.52 -15.91
CA ASN A 31 28.16 -14.25 -15.17
C ASN A 31 26.78 -13.62 -14.94
N GLN A 32 25.71 -14.25 -15.44
CA GLN A 32 24.34 -13.85 -15.14
C GLN A 32 23.94 -14.43 -13.78
N THR A 33 23.96 -13.58 -12.75
CA THR A 33 23.40 -13.91 -11.44
C THR A 33 21.88 -13.86 -11.51
N TRP A 34 21.27 -14.99 -11.83
CA TRP A 34 19.82 -15.19 -11.74
C TRP A 34 19.40 -15.31 -10.27
N SER A 35 19.20 -14.18 -9.60
CA SER A 35 18.57 -14.18 -8.28
C SER A 35 17.06 -14.38 -8.47
N THR A 36 16.58 -15.59 -8.16
CA THR A 36 15.15 -15.94 -8.04
C THR A 36 14.48 -15.29 -6.84
N GLU A 37 15.25 -14.58 -6.00
CA GLU A 37 14.75 -13.91 -4.81
C GLU A 37 14.21 -12.52 -5.18
N VAL A 38 12.87 -12.43 -5.22
CA VAL A 38 12.14 -11.21 -5.52
C VAL A 38 12.22 -10.23 -4.34
N ILE A 39 12.13 -10.75 -3.12
CA ILE A 39 12.34 -9.98 -1.88
C ILE A 39 13.84 -9.77 -1.67
N ARG A 40 14.26 -8.55 -1.34
CA ARG A 40 15.67 -8.24 -1.03
C ARG A 40 15.77 -7.33 0.19
N LYS A 41 16.96 -7.13 0.74
CA LYS A 41 17.16 -6.16 1.83
C LYS A 41 16.75 -4.74 1.45
N SER A 42 17.12 -4.30 0.24
CA SER A 42 16.87 -2.95 -0.28
C SER A 42 16.88 -2.91 -1.81
N GLY A 43 16.42 -1.79 -2.38
CA GLY A 43 16.48 -1.47 -3.81
C GLY A 43 15.41 -2.13 -4.68
N GLN A 44 14.36 -2.70 -4.08
CA GLN A 44 13.18 -3.27 -4.74
C GLN A 44 11.98 -2.32 -4.71
N ALA A 45 10.97 -2.60 -5.52
CA ALA A 45 9.77 -1.77 -5.59
C ALA A 45 8.89 -1.92 -4.35
N VAL A 46 8.12 -0.87 -4.08
CA VAL A 46 6.83 -0.98 -3.40
C VAL A 46 5.77 -1.20 -4.47
N ILE A 47 5.08 -2.34 -4.41
CA ILE A 47 4.01 -2.67 -5.35
C ILE A 47 2.71 -2.09 -4.81
N PRO A 48 2.05 -1.14 -5.50
CA PRO A 48 0.69 -0.75 -5.15
C PRO A 48 -0.28 -1.87 -5.52
N LEU A 49 -1.25 -2.14 -4.66
CA LEU A 49 -2.22 -3.22 -4.81
C LEU A 49 -3.65 -2.69 -4.76
N TYR A 50 -4.49 -3.21 -5.64
CA TYR A 50 -5.95 -3.08 -5.55
C TYR A 50 -6.49 -4.34 -4.89
N ASP A 51 -6.94 -4.20 -3.64
CA ASP A 51 -7.39 -5.33 -2.84
C ASP A 51 -8.87 -5.66 -3.09
N GLY A 52 -9.65 -4.68 -3.52
CA GLY A 52 -11.06 -4.88 -3.88
C GLY A 52 -11.92 -3.67 -3.57
N TRP A 53 -13.24 -3.87 -3.57
CA TRP A 53 -14.21 -2.84 -3.24
C TRP A 53 -15.41 -3.41 -2.49
N TYR A 54 -16.16 -2.57 -1.78
CA TYR A 54 -17.39 -2.96 -1.08
C TYR A 54 -18.49 -1.91 -1.23
N PRO A 55 -19.76 -2.31 -1.26
CA PRO A 55 -20.89 -1.37 -1.30
C PRO A 55 -21.12 -0.72 0.06
N ASN A 56 -21.56 0.54 0.05
CA ASN A 56 -22.00 1.26 1.24
C ASN A 56 -23.55 1.33 1.28
N GLU A 57 -24.12 1.56 2.47
CA GLU A 57 -25.59 1.58 2.67
C GLU A 57 -26.29 2.70 1.89
N ASP A 58 -25.61 3.82 1.66
CA ASP A 58 -26.11 4.97 0.90
C ASP A 58 -26.05 4.78 -0.64
N GLY A 59 -25.62 3.60 -1.09
CA GLY A 59 -25.47 3.25 -2.51
C GLY A 59 -24.13 3.66 -3.12
N SER A 60 -23.32 4.46 -2.42
CA SER A 60 -21.92 4.67 -2.77
C SER A 60 -21.11 3.38 -2.61
N LYS A 61 -19.84 3.40 -3.03
CA LYS A 61 -18.97 2.24 -3.00
C LYS A 61 -17.62 2.68 -2.48
N THR A 62 -16.92 1.81 -1.78
CA THR A 62 -15.57 2.11 -1.30
C THR A 62 -14.58 1.16 -1.97
N ILE A 63 -13.55 1.73 -2.57
CA ILE A 63 -12.42 1.00 -3.16
C ILE A 63 -11.28 1.02 -2.14
N CYS A 64 -10.63 -0.12 -1.88
CA CYS A 64 -9.47 -0.15 -0.99
C CYS A 64 -8.19 -0.54 -1.75
N PHE A 65 -7.08 0.05 -1.31
CA PHE A 65 -5.76 -0.17 -1.87
C PHE A 65 -4.80 -0.59 -0.77
N GLY A 66 -3.99 -1.60 -1.05
CA GLY A 66 -2.91 -2.10 -0.19
C GLY A 66 -1.56 -1.91 -0.85
N TYR A 67 -0.48 -2.29 -0.19
CA TYR A 67 0.84 -2.26 -0.80
C TYR A 67 1.73 -3.40 -0.33
N PHE A 68 2.66 -3.81 -1.19
CA PHE A 68 3.69 -4.79 -0.87
C PHE A 68 5.08 -4.18 -1.06
N ASN A 69 5.74 -3.85 0.04
CA ASN A 69 7.16 -3.49 0.03
C ASN A 69 8.00 -4.75 -0.14
N MET A 70 8.67 -4.92 -1.29
CA MET A 70 9.53 -6.07 -1.57
C MET A 70 10.92 -5.95 -0.89
N ASN A 71 11.09 -4.96 -0.01
CA ASN A 71 12.31 -4.76 0.77
C ASN A 71 12.13 -5.27 2.20
N SER A 72 12.99 -6.19 2.66
CA SER A 72 12.94 -6.76 4.01
C SER A 72 13.57 -5.88 5.08
N GLU A 73 14.44 -4.94 4.71
CA GLU A 73 15.14 -4.04 5.66
C GLU A 73 14.92 -2.55 5.35
N GLN A 74 14.64 -2.20 4.08
CA GLN A 74 14.44 -0.81 3.67
C GLN A 74 12.97 -0.37 3.79
N ALA A 75 12.72 0.64 4.61
CA ALA A 75 11.53 1.47 4.53
C ALA A 75 11.72 2.58 3.47
N LEU A 76 10.62 3.06 2.90
CA LEU A 76 10.65 4.12 1.89
C LEU A 76 9.69 5.25 2.27
N ASP A 77 10.16 6.49 2.16
CA ASP A 77 9.34 7.70 2.26
C ASP A 77 9.13 8.24 0.84
N ILE A 78 7.87 8.23 0.36
CA ILE A 78 7.49 8.72 -0.97
C ILE A 78 6.34 9.72 -0.78
N PRO A 79 6.63 11.03 -0.71
CA PRO A 79 5.63 12.07 -0.55
C PRO A 79 4.61 12.07 -1.69
N LEU A 80 3.41 12.63 -1.42
CA LEU A 80 2.44 12.86 -2.49
C LEU A 80 2.99 13.83 -3.54
N GLY A 81 2.73 13.52 -4.81
CA GLY A 81 3.25 14.28 -5.95
C GLY A 81 3.42 13.37 -7.16
N ASP A 82 4.34 13.72 -8.06
CA ASP A 82 4.53 13.03 -9.34
C ASP A 82 4.89 11.55 -9.21
N GLU A 83 5.41 11.12 -8.06
CA GLU A 83 5.80 9.73 -7.77
C GLU A 83 4.78 8.96 -6.93
N ASN A 84 3.79 9.62 -6.32
CA ASN A 84 2.78 8.99 -5.48
C ASN A 84 1.48 9.80 -5.56
N TYR A 85 0.56 9.38 -6.43
CA TYR A 85 -0.68 10.11 -6.66
C TYR A 85 -1.80 9.20 -7.14
N LEU A 86 -3.03 9.67 -6.95
CA LEU A 86 -4.21 9.06 -7.54
C LEU A 86 -4.67 9.87 -8.74
N GLU A 87 -5.16 9.18 -9.75
CA GLU A 87 -5.93 9.76 -10.85
C GLU A 87 -7.25 9.02 -11.01
N THR A 88 -8.22 9.64 -11.65
CA THR A 88 -9.52 9.03 -11.93
C THR A 88 -10.06 9.52 -13.26
N ASP A 89 -10.75 8.64 -13.98
CA ASP A 89 -11.51 9.01 -15.17
C ASP A 89 -12.95 9.48 -14.85
N TYR A 90 -13.36 9.41 -13.58
CA TYR A 90 -14.66 9.86 -13.13
C TYR A 90 -14.69 11.40 -12.93
N PRO A 91 -15.54 12.14 -13.65
CA PRO A 91 -15.55 13.60 -13.57
C PRO A 91 -15.92 14.12 -12.18
N GLY A 92 -15.13 15.08 -11.68
CA GLY A 92 -15.43 15.83 -10.45
C GLY A 92 -15.28 15.03 -9.14
N LEU A 93 -14.71 13.83 -9.20
CA LEU A 93 -14.38 13.07 -7.98
C LEU A 93 -13.17 13.71 -7.28
N ASP A 94 -13.37 14.14 -6.04
CA ASP A 94 -12.30 14.68 -5.20
C ASP A 94 -11.48 13.55 -4.56
N LEU A 95 -10.22 13.43 -4.99
CA LEU A 95 -9.26 12.43 -4.48
C LEU A 95 -8.39 12.98 -3.34
N SER A 96 -8.47 14.28 -3.01
CA SER A 96 -7.64 14.88 -1.96
C SER A 96 -7.96 14.38 -0.56
N THR A 97 -9.13 13.79 -0.38
CA THR A 97 -9.58 13.17 0.87
C THR A 97 -9.01 11.75 1.06
N ALA A 98 -8.40 11.16 0.03
CA ALA A 98 -7.79 9.85 0.12
C ALA A 98 -6.53 9.94 1.01
N ASN A 99 -6.51 9.19 2.10
CA ASN A 99 -5.38 9.14 3.01
C ASN A 99 -4.27 8.23 2.46
N ILE A 100 -3.68 8.58 1.32
CA ILE A 100 -2.64 7.78 0.65
C ILE A 100 -1.40 7.71 1.57
N PRO A 101 -0.83 6.51 1.82
CA PRO A 101 0.42 6.37 2.57
C PRO A 101 1.56 7.12 1.89
N THR A 102 2.37 7.79 2.71
CA THR A 102 3.65 8.40 2.26
C THR A 102 4.86 7.70 2.88
N HIS A 103 4.63 6.82 3.85
CA HIS A 103 5.64 5.92 4.38
C HIS A 103 5.26 4.46 4.09
N PHE A 104 6.26 3.68 3.68
CA PHE A 104 6.12 2.27 3.36
C PHE A 104 7.07 1.47 4.23
N ASP A 105 6.51 0.87 5.28
CA ASP A 105 7.22 -0.02 6.19
C ASP A 105 7.88 -1.19 5.40
N PRO A 106 8.99 -1.76 5.89
CA PRO A 106 9.56 -2.99 5.32
C PRO A 106 8.54 -4.14 5.32
N LEU A 107 8.83 -5.18 4.54
CA LEU A 107 7.97 -6.36 4.45
C LEU A 107 7.61 -6.90 5.86
N PRO A 108 6.32 -6.98 6.21
CA PRO A 108 5.90 -7.57 7.48
C PRO A 108 6.33 -9.04 7.59
N PRO A 109 6.74 -9.51 8.79
CA PRO A 109 7.30 -10.85 8.95
C PRO A 109 6.24 -11.96 8.97
N ARG A 110 4.97 -11.63 9.22
CA ARG A 110 3.90 -12.60 9.51
C ARG A 110 2.78 -12.66 8.47
N TYR A 111 2.71 -11.68 7.58
CA TYR A 111 1.70 -11.58 6.52
C TYR A 111 2.36 -10.98 5.28
N ARG A 112 1.79 -11.22 4.09
CA ARG A 112 2.51 -11.02 2.82
C ARG A 112 2.55 -9.58 2.30
N HIS A 113 1.61 -8.72 2.71
CA HIS A 113 1.55 -7.31 2.31
C HIS A 113 0.60 -6.53 3.22
N VAL A 114 0.57 -5.20 3.11
CA VAL A 114 -0.34 -4.36 3.89
C VAL A 114 -1.68 -4.27 3.17
N PHE A 115 -2.70 -4.91 3.73
CA PHE A 115 -4.06 -4.97 3.17
C PHE A 115 -4.85 -3.68 3.44
N CYS A 116 -5.61 -3.22 2.44
CA CYS A 116 -6.48 -2.03 2.45
C CYS A 116 -5.90 -0.89 3.31
N ALA A 117 -4.67 -0.50 2.98
CA ALA A 117 -3.89 0.51 3.66
C ALA A 117 -4.59 1.86 3.72
N PHE A 118 -5.36 2.18 2.68
CA PHE A 118 -6.26 3.32 2.60
C PHE A 118 -7.45 2.99 1.70
N THR A 119 -8.48 3.83 1.74
CA THR A 119 -9.69 3.66 0.95
C THR A 119 -10.07 4.95 0.22
N VAL A 120 -10.85 4.79 -0.85
CA VAL A 120 -11.45 5.90 -1.60
C VAL A 120 -12.94 5.62 -1.77
N ASN A 121 -13.78 6.52 -1.25
CA ASN A 121 -15.21 6.48 -1.47
C ASN A 121 -15.55 7.01 -2.86
N VAL A 122 -16.35 6.27 -3.62
CA VAL A 122 -16.81 6.64 -4.95
C VAL A 122 -18.34 6.72 -4.97
N PRO A 123 -18.92 7.69 -5.71
CA PRO A 123 -20.36 7.89 -5.73
C PRO A 123 -21.10 6.69 -6.34
N ALA A 124 -22.41 6.59 -6.07
CA ALA A 124 -23.25 5.50 -6.58
C ALA A 124 -23.20 5.31 -8.11
N GLY A 125 -22.96 6.41 -8.86
CA GLY A 125 -22.83 6.39 -10.32
C GLY A 125 -21.49 5.85 -10.84
N PHE A 126 -20.48 5.67 -9.98
CA PHE A 126 -19.21 5.04 -10.34
C PHE A 126 -19.45 3.55 -10.63
N ASN A 127 -19.03 3.08 -11.81
CA ASN A 127 -19.38 1.77 -12.36
C ASN A 127 -18.18 1.11 -13.06
N THR A 128 -18.39 -0.05 -13.69
CA THR A 128 -17.33 -0.88 -14.30
C THR A 128 -16.52 -0.19 -15.41
N ASN A 129 -17.02 0.91 -15.95
CA ASN A 129 -16.33 1.70 -16.99
C ASN A 129 -15.37 2.74 -16.41
N HIS A 130 -15.44 3.00 -15.10
CA HIS A 130 -14.61 3.97 -14.40
C HIS A 130 -13.51 3.28 -13.59
N ARG A 131 -12.44 4.01 -13.30
CA ARG A 131 -11.34 3.56 -12.45
C ARG A 131 -10.70 4.70 -11.69
N ILE A 132 -10.15 4.38 -10.53
CA ILE A 132 -9.15 5.19 -9.85
C ILE A 132 -7.82 4.46 -10.02
N THR A 133 -6.79 5.11 -10.55
CA THR A 133 -5.46 4.52 -10.68
C THR A 133 -4.55 5.11 -9.61
N TRP A 134 -3.88 4.25 -8.84
CA TRP A 134 -2.80 4.66 -7.95
C TRP A 134 -1.47 4.46 -8.64
N HIS A 135 -0.72 5.55 -8.80
CA HIS A 135 0.63 5.59 -9.36
C HIS A 135 1.63 5.66 -8.21
N LEU A 136 2.62 4.76 -8.23
CA LEU A 136 3.68 4.70 -7.24
C LEU A 136 5.03 4.40 -7.89
N SER A 137 5.95 5.34 -7.78
CA SER A 137 7.33 5.17 -8.20
C SER A 137 8.23 5.01 -6.98
N SER A 138 9.03 3.95 -6.97
CA SER A 138 9.91 3.60 -5.86
C SER A 138 11.23 3.02 -6.38
N ASN A 139 12.35 3.54 -5.88
CA ASN A 139 13.68 3.21 -6.38
C ASN A 139 13.78 3.40 -7.91
N ARG A 140 13.97 2.31 -8.68
CA ARG A 140 14.04 2.34 -10.15
C ARG A 140 12.75 1.92 -10.85
N PHE A 141 11.69 1.67 -10.08
CA PHE A 141 10.44 1.10 -10.58
C PHE A 141 9.35 2.16 -10.55
N SER A 142 8.57 2.21 -11.62
CA SER A 142 7.35 3.00 -11.71
C SER A 142 6.21 2.01 -11.98
N LEU A 143 5.27 1.91 -11.05
CA LEU A 143 4.18 0.95 -11.08
C LEU A 143 2.86 1.69 -10.87
N ASP A 144 1.80 1.15 -11.45
CA ASP A 144 0.45 1.65 -11.25
C ASP A 144 -0.55 0.51 -11.04
N VAL A 145 -1.65 0.80 -10.35
CA VAL A 145 -2.72 -0.17 -10.16
C VAL A 145 -4.11 0.48 -10.32
N PRO A 146 -4.96 -0.03 -11.23
CA PRO A 146 -6.32 0.46 -11.37
C PRO A 146 -7.27 -0.20 -10.36
N GLY A 147 -7.85 0.59 -9.48
CA GLY A 147 -8.99 0.22 -8.65
C GLY A 147 -10.31 0.42 -9.40
N LYS A 148 -11.15 -0.61 -9.42
CA LYS A 148 -12.44 -0.63 -10.12
C LYS A 148 -13.55 -1.18 -9.23
N VAL A 149 -14.79 -1.11 -9.70
CA VAL A 149 -15.96 -1.73 -9.04
C VAL A 149 -16.46 -2.91 -9.87
N LEU A 150 -15.61 -3.94 -9.97
CA LEU A 150 -15.90 -5.16 -10.74
C LEU A 150 -16.53 -6.23 -9.84
N PRO A 151 -17.61 -6.92 -10.27
CA PRO A 151 -18.27 -7.93 -9.44
C PRO A 151 -17.35 -9.03 -8.85
N PRO A 152 -16.31 -9.52 -9.55
CA PRO A 152 -15.39 -10.52 -8.98
C PRO A 152 -14.49 -10.04 -7.83
N TYR A 153 -14.41 -8.73 -7.60
CA TYR A 153 -13.53 -8.10 -6.61
C TYR A 153 -14.30 -7.49 -5.43
N VAL A 154 -15.56 -7.91 -5.24
CA VAL A 154 -16.36 -7.49 -4.08
C VAL A 154 -15.78 -8.11 -2.81
N LEU A 155 -15.53 -7.28 -1.82
CA LEU A 155 -15.11 -7.66 -0.48
C LEU A 155 -16.32 -7.69 0.45
N ASP A 156 -16.37 -8.69 1.31
CA ASP A 156 -17.30 -8.72 2.44
C ASP A 156 -16.95 -7.58 3.42
N GLU A 157 -17.91 -6.77 3.85
CA GLU A 157 -17.69 -5.65 4.79
C GLU A 157 -18.97 -5.35 5.59
N PRO A 158 -18.88 -5.09 6.90
CA PRO A 158 -17.73 -5.31 7.79
C PRO A 158 -17.63 -6.77 8.28
N GLN A 159 -18.45 -7.67 7.74
CA GLN A 159 -18.55 -9.08 8.16
C GLN A 159 -18.63 -10.00 6.93
N SER A 160 -18.06 -11.20 7.04
CA SER A 160 -18.24 -12.28 6.07
C SER A 160 -19.20 -13.32 6.63
N LEU A 161 -20.44 -13.34 6.14
CA LEU A 161 -21.43 -14.33 6.56
C LEU A 161 -21.03 -15.76 6.19
N GLY A 162 -20.31 -15.96 5.09
CA GLY A 162 -19.88 -17.27 4.63
C GLY A 162 -18.80 -17.90 5.52
N ARG A 163 -17.97 -17.08 6.17
CA ARG A 163 -16.87 -17.52 7.04
C ARG A 163 -17.17 -17.36 8.52
N GLY A 164 -18.14 -16.52 8.88
CA GLY A 164 -18.45 -16.17 10.27
C GLY A 164 -17.55 -15.09 10.85
N ASP A 165 -16.76 -14.41 10.01
CA ASP A 165 -15.78 -13.41 10.44
C ASP A 165 -16.43 -12.02 10.56
N LEU A 166 -15.96 -11.24 11.53
CA LEU A 166 -16.43 -9.89 11.81
C LEU A 166 -15.23 -8.96 12.05
N ALA A 167 -15.21 -7.79 11.44
CA ALA A 167 -14.16 -6.80 11.74
C ALA A 167 -14.28 -6.29 13.18
N PRO A 168 -13.22 -6.21 14.00
CA PRO A 168 -13.30 -5.67 15.35
C PRO A 168 -13.86 -4.24 15.40
N LEU A 169 -14.71 -3.92 16.39
CA LEU A 169 -15.24 -2.55 16.57
C LEU A 169 -14.18 -1.71 17.24
N VAL A 170 -13.80 -0.60 16.63
CA VAL A 170 -12.80 0.31 17.18
C VAL A 170 -13.44 1.61 17.63
N LYS A 171 -13.11 2.04 18.85
CA LYS A 171 -13.46 3.33 19.44
C LYS A 171 -12.16 4.08 19.75
N LEU A 172 -12.07 5.36 19.37
CA LEU A 172 -10.90 6.19 19.65
C LEU A 172 -10.93 6.76 21.08
N GLU A 173 -12.13 6.89 21.65
CA GLU A 173 -12.36 7.26 23.04
C GLU A 173 -13.35 6.27 23.66
N ARG A 174 -13.21 5.97 24.96
CA ARG A 174 -13.98 4.91 25.65
C ARG A 174 -15.51 5.04 25.47
N ASP A 175 -16.01 6.27 25.49
CA ASP A 175 -17.45 6.57 25.47
C ASP A 175 -17.96 7.04 24.09
N GLU A 176 -17.13 6.96 23.05
CA GLU A 176 -17.53 7.32 21.68
C GLU A 176 -18.18 6.12 20.94
N ALA A 177 -19.00 6.43 19.94
CA ALA A 177 -19.47 5.42 19.00
C ALA A 177 -18.27 4.85 18.21
N GLY A 178 -18.15 3.53 18.20
CA GLY A 178 -17.11 2.87 17.42
C GLY A 178 -17.52 2.69 15.95
N SER A 179 -16.53 2.39 15.10
CA SER A 179 -16.77 1.91 13.75
C SER A 179 -16.08 0.58 13.52
N ARG A 180 -16.62 -0.21 12.59
CA ARG A 180 -15.96 -1.39 12.02
C ARG A 180 -15.52 -1.07 10.61
N GLY A 181 -14.51 -1.78 10.12
CA GLY A 181 -14.22 -1.86 8.70
C GLY A 181 -13.00 -1.07 8.23
N ARG A 182 -12.70 -1.26 6.95
CA ARG A 182 -11.45 -0.90 6.28
C ARG A 182 -11.34 0.60 6.00
N THR A 183 -12.46 1.32 5.90
CA THR A 183 -12.45 2.80 5.88
C THR A 183 -11.87 3.36 7.18
N GLY A 184 -12.12 2.64 8.28
CA GLY A 184 -11.58 2.93 9.60
C GLY A 184 -12.13 4.17 10.28
N VAL A 185 -11.64 4.41 11.50
CA VAL A 185 -11.97 5.57 12.31
C VAL A 185 -10.83 6.59 12.24
N HIS A 186 -11.16 7.87 12.05
CA HIS A 186 -10.16 8.94 11.92
C HIS A 186 -10.19 9.85 13.15
N ALA A 187 -9.06 9.96 13.84
CA ALA A 187 -8.94 10.81 15.02
C ALA A 187 -9.08 12.28 14.63
N ARG A 188 -10.11 12.94 15.18
CA ARG A 188 -10.34 14.38 14.97
C ARG A 188 -9.32 15.25 15.67
N LYS A 189 -8.76 14.75 16.78
CA LYS A 189 -7.77 15.46 17.59
C LYS A 189 -6.38 15.11 17.11
N THR A 190 -5.57 16.13 16.88
CA THR A 190 -4.12 16.00 16.70
C THR A 190 -3.44 15.90 18.06
N LEU A 191 -2.61 14.89 18.24
CA LEU A 191 -1.73 14.75 19.40
C LEU A 191 -0.45 15.54 19.13
N ASN A 192 0.08 16.21 20.15
CA ASN A 192 1.32 17.00 20.01
C ASN A 192 2.42 16.36 20.84
N THR A 193 3.64 16.31 20.31
CA THR A 193 4.84 15.85 21.01
C THR A 193 6.09 16.54 20.44
N SER A 194 7.25 16.37 21.08
CA SER A 194 8.54 16.80 20.53
C SER A 194 9.37 15.62 20.03
N VAL A 195 10.35 15.89 19.18
CA VAL A 195 11.30 14.88 18.70
C VAL A 195 11.92 14.10 19.86
N GLY A 196 11.90 12.77 19.77
CA GLY A 196 12.42 11.86 20.79
C GLY A 196 11.52 11.62 22.00
N GLU A 197 10.52 12.47 22.26
CA GLU A 197 9.51 12.21 23.29
C GLU A 197 8.52 11.14 22.83
N ALA A 198 8.01 10.36 23.78
CA ALA A 198 7.02 9.32 23.50
C ALA A 198 5.60 9.90 23.64
N VAL A 199 4.77 9.66 22.65
CA VAL A 199 3.32 9.90 22.72
C VAL A 199 2.58 8.57 22.85
N SER A 200 1.52 8.56 23.67
CA SER A 200 0.66 7.39 23.83
C SER A 200 -0.50 7.44 22.85
N LEU A 201 -0.60 6.44 21.98
CA LEU A 201 -1.72 6.22 21.10
C LEU A 201 -2.59 5.10 21.68
N ARG A 202 -3.91 5.28 21.67
CA ARG A 202 -4.84 4.35 22.32
C ARG A 202 -6.13 4.20 21.52
N ALA A 203 -6.69 3.01 21.55
CA ALA A 203 -8.03 2.70 21.07
C ALA A 203 -8.66 1.62 21.95
N TRP A 204 -10.00 1.57 21.96
CA TRP A 204 -10.77 0.51 22.60
C TRP A 204 -11.39 -0.37 21.53
N ILE A 205 -11.23 -1.67 21.69
CA ILE A 205 -11.61 -2.68 20.71
C ILE A 205 -12.64 -3.62 21.34
N GLU A 206 -13.76 -3.81 20.65
CA GLU A 206 -14.81 -4.75 21.02
C GLU A 206 -15.00 -5.80 19.92
N HIS A 207 -14.92 -7.07 20.29
CA HIS A 207 -15.12 -8.18 19.37
C HIS A 207 -15.73 -9.38 20.10
N PRO A 208 -16.55 -10.22 19.42
CA PRO A 208 -17.10 -11.43 20.03
C PRO A 208 -16.03 -12.45 20.44
N ASP A 209 -14.93 -12.52 19.71
CA ASP A 209 -13.81 -13.41 20.07
C ASP A 209 -13.05 -12.86 21.28
N GLU A 210 -12.46 -13.75 22.06
CA GLU A 210 -11.72 -13.41 23.28
C GLU A 210 -10.43 -12.63 23.00
N VAL A 211 -9.83 -12.89 21.83
CA VAL A 211 -8.53 -12.34 21.44
C VAL A 211 -8.63 -11.73 20.05
N VAL A 212 -7.99 -10.59 19.87
CA VAL A 212 -7.78 -9.95 18.57
C VAL A 212 -6.35 -9.50 18.44
N TRP A 213 -5.85 -9.50 17.21
CA TRP A 213 -4.55 -8.94 16.86
C TRP A 213 -4.65 -7.43 16.64
N VAL A 214 -3.58 -6.71 17.00
CA VAL A 214 -3.40 -5.28 16.79
C VAL A 214 -2.02 -5.04 16.19
N GLY A 215 -1.96 -4.26 15.12
CA GLY A 215 -0.73 -3.79 14.50
C GLY A 215 -0.75 -2.28 14.31
N TRP A 216 0.38 -1.64 14.59
CA TRP A 216 0.60 -0.22 14.39
C TRP A 216 1.56 0.00 13.21
N SER A 217 1.31 1.02 12.40
CA SER A 217 2.12 1.31 11.20
C SER A 217 2.36 2.80 11.07
N HIS A 218 3.56 3.16 10.61
CA HIS A 218 3.86 4.51 10.19
C HIS A 218 3.23 4.71 8.81
N HIS A 219 2.12 5.45 8.75
CA HIS A 219 1.34 5.60 7.52
C HIS A 219 1.83 6.78 6.69
N SER A 220 2.10 7.91 7.34
CA SER A 220 2.64 9.12 6.72
C SER A 220 3.54 9.91 7.66
N GLY A 221 4.52 10.60 7.09
CA GLY A 221 5.52 11.41 7.80
C GLY A 221 6.95 11.14 7.30
N SER A 222 7.83 12.13 7.37
CA SER A 222 9.18 12.07 6.75
C SER A 222 10.31 11.53 7.66
N GLY A 223 9.97 11.19 8.90
CA GLY A 223 10.90 10.68 9.92
C GLY A 223 10.60 9.24 10.30
N ASN A 224 11.51 8.62 11.05
CA ASN A 224 11.26 7.28 11.57
C ASN A 224 10.36 7.35 12.80
N VAL A 225 9.44 6.40 12.89
CA VAL A 225 8.59 6.19 14.06
C VAL A 225 8.98 4.87 14.73
N ALA A 226 9.42 4.97 15.98
CA ALA A 226 9.70 3.80 16.80
C ALA A 226 8.49 3.51 17.71
N PHE A 227 8.00 2.27 17.65
CA PHE A 227 6.97 1.75 18.53
C PHE A 227 7.61 0.87 19.61
N ASP A 228 7.15 0.97 20.85
CA ASP A 228 7.56 0.07 21.92
C ASP A 228 7.04 -1.37 21.71
N ASN A 229 5.83 -1.50 21.17
CA ASN A 229 5.25 -2.76 20.76
C ASN A 229 4.40 -2.60 19.50
N LYS A 230 5.00 -2.85 18.33
CA LYS A 230 4.35 -2.60 17.02
C LYS A 230 3.18 -3.55 16.75
N GLU A 231 3.28 -4.81 17.16
CA GLU A 231 2.28 -5.85 16.86
C GLU A 231 2.09 -6.77 18.07
N TYR A 232 0.85 -6.97 18.50
CA TYR A 232 0.52 -7.81 19.65
C TYR A 232 -0.94 -8.25 19.62
N GLU A 233 -1.30 -9.17 20.52
CA GLU A 233 -2.68 -9.59 20.75
C GLU A 233 -3.20 -8.97 22.04
N ILE A 234 -4.50 -8.66 22.07
CA ILE A 234 -5.18 -8.18 23.28
C ILE A 234 -6.38 -9.07 23.61
N GLN A 235 -6.74 -9.08 24.89
CA GLN A 235 -8.01 -9.64 25.35
C GLN A 235 -9.12 -8.60 25.18
N THR A 236 -10.25 -9.00 24.61
CA THR A 236 -11.36 -8.08 24.24
C THR A 236 -12.21 -7.65 25.44
N ASN A 237 -12.03 -8.27 26.60
CA ASN A 237 -12.70 -7.89 27.85
C ASN A 237 -12.27 -6.52 28.40
N ASP A 238 -10.98 -6.18 28.31
CA ASP A 238 -10.45 -4.83 28.56
C ASP A 238 -10.45 -4.01 27.26
N GLY A 239 -10.12 -4.66 26.15
CA GLY A 239 -10.20 -4.09 24.81
C GLY A 239 -9.22 -2.93 24.54
N LEU A 240 -8.40 -2.54 25.52
CA LEU A 240 -7.46 -1.44 25.37
C LEU A 240 -6.27 -1.84 24.50
N ALA A 241 -6.21 -1.27 23.30
CA ALA A 241 -5.01 -1.25 22.48
C ALA A 241 -4.22 0.03 22.78
N SER A 242 -2.92 -0.10 23.06
CA SER A 242 -2.05 1.06 23.26
C SER A 242 -0.64 0.83 22.74
N VAL A 243 0.00 1.91 22.29
CA VAL A 243 1.41 1.91 21.88
C VAL A 243 2.06 3.24 22.24
N GLN A 244 3.33 3.21 22.61
CA GLN A 244 4.17 4.39 22.73
C GLN A 244 4.93 4.60 21.43
N ALA A 245 4.71 5.75 20.77
CA ALA A 245 5.39 6.12 19.54
C ALA A 245 6.40 7.25 19.80
N ARG A 246 7.62 7.13 19.23
CA ARG A 246 8.66 8.16 19.25
C ARG A 246 9.08 8.53 17.83
N PHE A 247 9.31 9.82 17.60
CA PHE A 247 9.57 10.37 16.27
C PHE A 247 10.96 10.96 16.18
N THR A 248 11.64 10.77 15.05
CA THR A 248 13.02 11.25 14.87
C THR A 248 13.13 12.61 14.16
N LYS A 249 12.04 13.16 13.62
CA LYS A 249 12.02 14.44 12.92
C LYS A 249 10.73 15.22 13.23
N PRO A 250 10.76 16.56 13.22
CA PRO A 250 9.54 17.34 13.30
C PRO A 250 8.68 17.16 12.04
N GLY A 251 7.37 17.42 12.17
CA GLY A 251 6.42 17.33 11.07
C GLY A 251 5.08 16.75 11.49
N ASP A 252 4.17 16.66 10.53
CA ASP A 252 2.87 16.00 10.71
C ASP A 252 2.98 14.54 10.31
N TYR A 253 2.43 13.68 11.16
CA TYR A 253 2.44 12.24 11.01
C TYR A 253 1.03 11.68 11.08
N VAL A 254 0.81 10.60 10.32
CA VAL A 254 -0.34 9.73 10.48
C VAL A 254 0.16 8.37 10.92
N ILE A 255 -0.34 7.90 12.06
CA ILE A 255 -0.13 6.52 12.52
C ILE A 255 -1.41 5.75 12.27
N ARG A 256 -1.30 4.60 11.61
CA ARG A 256 -2.43 3.70 11.41
C ARG A 256 -2.37 2.53 12.38
N MET A 257 -3.50 2.19 12.98
CA MET A 257 -3.73 0.94 13.67
C MET A 257 -4.59 0.03 12.79
N GLN A 258 -4.23 -1.24 12.70
CA GLN A 258 -5.03 -2.31 12.11
C GLN A 258 -5.37 -3.33 13.18
N THR A 259 -6.62 -3.77 13.23
CA THR A 259 -7.03 -4.87 14.11
C THR A 259 -7.92 -5.86 13.39
N ILE A 260 -7.68 -7.13 13.67
CA ILE A 260 -8.31 -8.30 13.04
C ILE A 260 -8.44 -9.39 14.11
N ASP A 261 -9.42 -10.27 13.98
CA ASP A 261 -9.57 -11.46 14.84
C ASP A 261 -8.31 -12.33 14.82
N SER A 262 -7.80 -12.64 13.62
CA SER A 262 -6.58 -13.42 13.42
C SER A 262 -5.83 -12.95 12.19
N ILE A 263 -4.50 -12.90 12.27
CA ILE A 263 -3.66 -12.52 11.12
C ILE A 263 -3.83 -13.46 9.91
N ALA A 264 -4.32 -14.69 10.12
CA ALA A 264 -4.62 -15.60 9.02
C ALA A 264 -5.84 -15.14 8.20
N ALA A 265 -6.76 -14.40 8.80
CA ALA A 265 -7.98 -13.94 8.15
C ALA A 265 -7.69 -12.89 7.06
N PHE A 266 -6.55 -12.18 7.15
CA PHE A 266 -6.06 -11.31 6.08
C PHE A 266 -6.00 -12.00 4.71
N GLU A 267 -5.66 -13.30 4.65
CA GLU A 267 -5.59 -14.04 3.38
C GLU A 267 -6.95 -14.26 2.71
N PHE A 268 -8.04 -14.11 3.46
CA PHE A 268 -9.40 -14.12 2.95
C PHE A 268 -9.95 -12.71 2.73
N TYR A 269 -9.09 -11.69 2.83
CA TYR A 269 -9.44 -10.28 2.73
C TYR A 269 -10.49 -9.83 3.75
N CYS A 270 -10.77 -10.60 4.79
CA CYS A 270 -11.81 -10.32 5.78
C CYS A 270 -11.28 -10.55 7.21
N CYS A 271 -11.84 -9.91 8.23
CA CYS A 271 -12.36 -8.55 8.17
C CYS A 271 -11.62 -7.78 9.24
N HIS A 272 -11.08 -6.61 8.88
CA HIS A 272 -10.25 -5.83 9.77
C HIS A 272 -10.76 -4.41 9.85
N THR A 273 -10.40 -3.73 10.93
CA THR A 273 -10.71 -2.32 11.13
C THR A 273 -9.44 -1.50 11.17
N ASN A 274 -9.44 -0.41 10.41
CA ASN A 274 -8.40 0.60 10.45
C ASN A 274 -8.73 1.69 11.50
N ALA A 275 -7.71 2.32 12.07
CA ALA A 275 -7.85 3.58 12.79
C ALA A 275 -6.65 4.49 12.52
N TYR A 276 -6.88 5.79 12.38
CA TYR A 276 -5.85 6.76 11.98
C TYR A 276 -5.69 7.83 13.04
N PHE A 277 -4.46 8.05 13.48
CA PHE A 277 -4.09 9.00 14.51
C PHE A 277 -3.20 10.09 13.93
N ASN A 278 -3.59 11.34 14.11
CA ASN A 278 -2.83 12.51 13.68
C ASN A 278 -1.88 12.94 14.80
N VAL A 279 -0.59 13.07 14.49
CA VAL A 279 0.43 13.51 15.44
C VAL A 279 1.23 14.66 14.83
N ASN A 280 1.29 15.79 15.52
CA ASN A 280 2.19 16.89 15.19
C ASN A 280 3.43 16.80 16.09
N VAL A 281 4.60 16.80 15.47
CA VAL A 281 5.90 16.70 16.16
C VAL A 281 6.65 18.02 16.00
N SER A 282 6.90 18.67 17.13
CA SER A 282 7.77 19.86 17.19
C SER A 282 9.23 19.49 17.45
N ASN A 283 10.12 20.46 17.30
CA ASN A 283 11.51 20.32 17.71
C ASN A 283 11.67 20.05 19.22
#